data_AF-A0A933ENH6-F1
#
_entry.id   AF-A0A933ENH6-F1
#
_cell.length_a   1.000
_cell.length_b   1.000
_cell.length_c   1.000
_cell.angle_alpha   90.00
_cell.angle_beta   90.00
_cell.angle_gamma   90.00
#
_symmetry.space_group_name_H-M   'P 1'
#
loop_
_entity.id
_entity.type
_entity.pdbx_description
1 polymer ?
#
loop_
_entity_poly.entity_id
_entity_poly.type
_entity_poly.pdbx_seq_one_letter_code
_entity_poly.pdbx_strand_id
1 'polypeptide(L)'
;MDSSSDLANGRETGRTSPLPLGEGKGEGRVLDDGQKLPRAREASAQANRPAHAGYDPVHLYGPQDISSSRLALDQAIIRFIDNIAALVARRWLFTLNLANAIIVIVAVLVPYIHLAGLHWLAQPIFAAYRFICVQNPDHSYFVFGYQMAMDQRMVAIFAATFVAGVGYGLVRHRLRPLDWRVFALLIAPLVVDGFTQLFGWRHSNWQLRTLTGALFGAATVWLAYPYFEMLGRNSAGDGEEPGNARGRGGAGAP
;
A
#
# COMPACT_ATOMS: atom_id res chain seq x y z
N MET A 1 6.92 -20.43 -64.87
CA MET A 1 5.56 -21.00 -64.78
C MET A 1 4.84 -20.12 -63.76
N ASP A 2 4.42 -18.91 -64.14
CA ASP A 2 3.34 -18.60 -65.10
C ASP A 2 2.00 -19.11 -64.52
N SER A 3 0.91 -18.37 -64.38
CA SER A 3 0.46 -17.04 -64.82
C SER A 3 -0.70 -16.63 -63.88
N SER A 4 -0.95 -15.35 -63.57
CA SER A 4 -1.97 -14.46 -64.19
C SER A 4 -3.39 -15.06 -64.17
N SER A 5 -4.49 -14.37 -63.93
CA SER A 5 -4.92 -12.98 -63.68
C SER A 5 -6.44 -13.11 -63.40
N ASP A 6 -7.11 -12.18 -62.73
CA ASP A 6 -7.93 -11.19 -63.44
C ASP A 6 -8.46 -10.16 -62.43
N LEU A 7 -8.09 -8.88 -62.60
CA LEU A 7 -8.88 -7.80 -63.23
C LEU A 7 -9.95 -7.23 -62.28
N ALA A 8 -10.18 -5.92 -62.14
CA ALA A 8 -9.53 -4.72 -62.66
C ALA A 8 -10.24 -3.50 -62.01
N ASN A 9 -9.62 -2.34 -62.20
CA ASN A 9 -10.21 -1.00 -62.27
C ASN A 9 -10.35 -0.27 -60.92
N GLY A 10 -9.79 0.92 -60.66
CA GLY A 10 -9.07 1.89 -61.49
C GLY A 10 -9.25 3.29 -60.86
N ARG A 11 -8.14 3.99 -60.57
CA ARG A 11 -7.80 5.41 -60.85
C ARG A 11 -8.98 6.43 -60.89
N GLU A 12 -8.93 7.66 -60.40
CA GLU A 12 -7.85 8.64 -60.17
C GLU A 12 -8.48 9.93 -59.57
N THR A 13 -7.66 10.72 -58.86
CA THR A 13 -7.62 12.20 -58.81
C THR A 13 -8.87 13.07 -58.56
N GLY A 14 -8.69 14.05 -57.66
CA GLY A 14 -8.75 15.46 -58.08
C GLY A 14 -10.00 16.28 -57.72
N ARG A 15 -9.80 17.24 -56.80
CA ARG A 15 -10.47 18.55 -56.63
C ARG A 15 -11.61 18.91 -57.61
N THR A 16 -12.74 19.40 -57.08
CA THR A 16 -13.27 20.77 -57.24
C THR A 16 -14.57 20.99 -56.43
N SER A 17 -14.72 22.19 -55.84
CA SER A 17 -15.89 22.75 -55.12
C SER A 17 -17.10 23.02 -56.06
N PRO A 18 -18.18 23.78 -55.69
CA PRO A 18 -18.78 24.18 -54.39
C PRO A 18 -20.33 23.96 -54.32
N LEU A 19 -20.93 24.38 -53.19
CA LEU A 19 -22.38 24.41 -52.87
C LEU A 19 -23.26 25.11 -53.93
N PRO A 20 -24.56 24.73 -54.05
CA PRO A 20 -25.56 25.56 -54.69
C PRO A 20 -26.19 26.55 -53.70
N LEU A 21 -26.18 27.83 -54.06
CA LEU A 21 -27.03 28.89 -53.52
C LEU A 21 -28.44 28.71 -54.08
N GLY A 22 -29.44 28.58 -53.20
CA GLY A 22 -30.85 28.65 -53.55
C GLY A 22 -31.43 29.98 -53.07
N GLU A 23 -31.72 30.88 -54.02
CA GLU A 23 -32.57 32.05 -53.82
C GLU A 23 -34.04 31.64 -53.74
N GLY A 24 -34.75 32.12 -52.73
CA GLY A 24 -36.20 31.98 -52.56
C GLY A 24 -36.80 33.31 -52.13
N LYS A 25 -37.54 33.92 -53.05
CA LYS A 25 -38.24 35.21 -53.00
C LYS A 25 -39.66 34.99 -52.45
N GLY A 26 -40.17 35.85 -51.56
CA GLY A 26 -41.60 35.85 -51.22
C GLY A 26 -42.04 36.56 -49.93
N GLU A 27 -42.56 37.77 -50.12
CA GLU A 27 -43.73 38.37 -49.45
C GLU A 27 -43.84 38.51 -47.91
N GLY A 28 -43.55 39.74 -47.43
CA GLY A 28 -44.51 40.64 -46.78
C GLY A 28 -45.39 40.15 -45.62
N ARG A 29 -45.01 40.50 -44.39
CA ARG A 29 -45.96 40.89 -43.35
C ARG A 29 -45.35 41.95 -42.44
N VAL A 30 -45.95 43.15 -42.46
CA VAL A 30 -45.68 44.24 -41.53
C VAL A 30 -46.06 43.76 -40.12
N LEU A 31 -45.10 43.78 -39.19
CA LEU A 31 -45.34 43.62 -37.76
C LEU A 31 -44.78 44.84 -37.05
N ASP A 32 -45.72 45.62 -36.53
CA ASP A 32 -45.52 46.66 -35.53
C ASP A 32 -45.28 46.03 -34.14
N ASP A 33 -44.69 46.83 -33.26
CA ASP A 33 -44.46 46.61 -31.82
C ASP A 33 -43.31 45.69 -31.36
N GLY A 34 -42.24 46.35 -30.93
CA GLY A 34 -41.92 46.34 -29.49
C GLY A 34 -41.04 45.23 -28.91
N GLN A 35 -40.38 44.37 -29.69
CA GLN A 35 -39.40 43.41 -29.14
C GLN A 35 -37.94 43.84 -29.38
N LYS A 36 -37.27 44.28 -28.30
CA LYS A 36 -35.81 44.48 -28.28
C LYS A 36 -35.11 43.17 -28.62
N LEU A 37 -34.34 43.14 -29.71
CA LEU A 37 -33.44 42.03 -30.04
C LEU A 37 -32.43 41.81 -28.88
N PRO A 38 -32.20 40.57 -28.43
CA PRO A 38 -31.13 40.28 -27.50
C PRO A 38 -29.77 40.60 -28.15
N ARG A 39 -28.86 41.16 -27.35
CA ARG A 39 -27.53 41.59 -27.84
C ARG A 39 -26.81 40.39 -28.46
N ALA A 40 -26.22 40.57 -29.64
CA ALA A 40 -25.54 39.53 -30.43
C ALA A 40 -24.45 38.72 -29.68
N ARG A 41 -23.98 39.20 -28.50
CA ARG A 41 -23.08 38.48 -27.58
C ARG A 41 -23.75 37.34 -26.81
N GLU A 42 -25.04 37.43 -26.50
CA GLU A 42 -25.76 36.42 -25.71
C GLU A 42 -26.18 35.22 -26.57
N ALA A 43 -26.54 35.47 -27.83
CA ALA A 43 -26.83 34.41 -28.81
C ALA A 43 -25.60 33.55 -29.14
N SER A 44 -24.41 34.16 -29.17
CA SER A 44 -23.14 33.46 -29.46
C SER A 44 -22.57 32.73 -28.24
N ALA A 45 -22.92 33.13 -27.02
CA ALA A 45 -22.59 32.38 -25.80
C ALA A 45 -23.45 31.11 -25.64
N GLN A 46 -24.72 31.16 -26.07
CA GLN A 46 -25.62 30.01 -26.04
C GLN A 46 -25.31 28.98 -27.14
N ALA A 47 -24.86 29.45 -28.32
CA ALA A 47 -24.50 28.60 -29.46
C ALA A 47 -23.19 27.81 -29.26
N ASN A 48 -22.37 28.18 -28.27
CA ASN A 48 -21.08 27.52 -28.00
C ASN A 48 -21.09 26.68 -26.71
N ARG A 49 -22.28 26.28 -26.22
CA ARG A 49 -22.38 25.25 -25.17
C ARG A 49 -22.02 23.90 -25.80
N PRO A 50 -20.95 23.22 -25.37
CA PRO A 50 -20.68 21.86 -25.83
C PRO A 50 -21.87 20.97 -25.48
N ALA A 51 -22.31 20.13 -26.42
CA ALA A 51 -23.46 19.22 -26.29
C ALA A 51 -23.30 18.14 -25.19
N HIS A 52 -22.24 18.22 -24.39
CA HIS A 52 -21.95 17.35 -23.26
C HIS A 52 -22.31 17.95 -21.90
N ALA A 53 -23.05 19.06 -21.85
CA ALA A 53 -23.49 19.71 -20.61
C ALA A 53 -24.45 18.88 -19.73
N GLY A 54 -24.78 17.64 -20.14
CA GLY A 54 -25.52 16.66 -19.33
C GLY A 54 -24.74 15.37 -19.04
N TYR A 55 -23.46 15.30 -19.42
CA TYR A 55 -22.61 14.16 -19.07
C TYR A 55 -21.87 14.47 -17.77
N ASP A 56 -22.48 14.10 -16.65
CA ASP A 56 -21.78 14.00 -15.37
C ASP A 56 -21.16 12.59 -15.27
N PRO A 57 -19.85 12.42 -15.51
CA PRO A 57 -19.21 11.11 -15.50
C PRO A 57 -19.28 10.43 -14.13
N VAL A 58 -19.58 11.17 -13.06
CA VAL A 58 -19.70 10.64 -11.69
C VAL A 58 -21.03 9.91 -11.48
N HIS A 59 -22.04 10.16 -12.31
CA HIS A 59 -23.39 9.61 -12.13
C HIS A 59 -23.59 8.22 -12.77
N LEU A 60 -22.67 7.77 -13.62
CA LEU A 60 -22.74 6.45 -14.29
C LEU A 60 -22.47 5.28 -13.32
N TYR A 61 -21.83 5.56 -12.17
CA TYR A 61 -21.51 4.61 -11.10
C TYR A 61 -22.22 5.00 -9.78
N GLY A 62 -23.49 5.40 -9.87
CA GLY A 62 -24.33 5.53 -8.67
C GLY A 62 -24.59 4.16 -8.04
N PRO A 63 -24.57 4.00 -6.71
CA PRO A 63 -24.86 2.73 -6.04
C PRO A 63 -26.28 2.28 -6.39
N GLN A 64 -26.38 1.36 -7.35
CA GLN A 64 -27.62 0.73 -7.78
C GLN A 64 -28.15 -0.10 -6.60
N ASP A 65 -29.32 0.25 -6.06
CA ASP A 65 -30.13 -0.49 -5.07
C ASP A 65 -29.43 -1.63 -4.33
N ILE A 66 -28.46 -1.28 -3.48
CA ILE A 66 -27.82 -2.25 -2.59
C ILE A 66 -28.83 -2.55 -1.48
N SER A 67 -29.17 -3.83 -1.28
CA SER A 67 -30.11 -4.21 -0.23
C SER A 67 -29.66 -3.71 1.14
N SER A 68 -30.59 -3.25 1.98
CA SER A 68 -30.29 -2.71 3.32
C SER A 68 -29.47 -3.69 4.18
N SER A 69 -29.71 -5.00 4.01
CA SER A 69 -28.93 -6.06 4.65
C SER A 69 -27.47 -6.11 4.20
N ARG A 70 -27.18 -5.86 2.91
CA ARG A 70 -25.81 -5.78 2.39
C ARG A 70 -25.11 -4.53 2.87
N LEU A 71 -25.79 -3.38 2.90
CA LEU A 71 -25.23 -2.15 3.46
C LEU A 71 -24.91 -2.30 4.96
N ALA A 72 -25.80 -2.94 5.72
CA ALA A 72 -25.59 -3.21 7.14
C ALA A 72 -24.41 -4.15 7.37
N LEU A 73 -24.25 -5.18 6.52
CA LEU A 73 -23.11 -6.08 6.54
C LEU A 73 -21.81 -5.35 6.19
N ASP A 74 -21.79 -4.56 5.12
CA ASP A 74 -20.62 -3.78 4.69
C ASP A 74 -20.18 -2.80 5.79
N GLN A 75 -21.13 -2.08 6.40
CA GLN A 75 -20.83 -1.19 7.52
C GLN A 75 -20.34 -1.95 8.76
N ALA A 76 -20.87 -3.13 9.04
CA ALA A 76 -20.39 -3.97 10.14
C ALA A 76 -18.97 -4.46 9.89
N ILE A 77 -18.65 -4.87 8.66
CA ILE A 77 -17.32 -5.29 8.22
C ILE A 77 -16.33 -4.12 8.32
N ILE A 78 -16.69 -2.94 7.80
CA ILE A 78 -15.84 -1.74 7.86
C ILE A 78 -15.55 -1.39 9.31
N ARG A 79 -16.59 -1.30 10.17
CA ARG A 79 -16.40 -1.03 11.60
C ARG A 79 -15.53 -2.08 12.29
N PHE A 80 -15.70 -3.35 11.94
CA PHE A 80 -14.87 -4.42 12.49
C PHE A 80 -13.40 -4.27 12.09
N ILE A 81 -13.14 -4.01 10.81
CA ILE A 81 -11.79 -3.75 10.28
C ILE A 81 -11.20 -2.52 10.95
N ASP A 82 -11.95 -1.42 11.05
CA ASP A 82 -11.51 -0.17 11.70
C ASP A 82 -11.18 -0.41 13.17
N ASN A 83 -11.99 -1.21 13.88
CA ASN A 83 -11.74 -1.55 15.28
C ASN A 83 -10.46 -2.38 15.45
N ILE A 84 -10.23 -3.36 14.57
CA ILE A 84 -8.98 -4.14 14.56
C ILE A 84 -7.80 -3.26 14.21
N ALA A 85 -7.90 -2.46 13.15
CA ALA A 85 -6.85 -1.55 12.71
C ALA A 85 -6.48 -0.57 13.84
N ALA A 86 -7.49 0.00 14.51
CA ALA A 86 -7.28 0.88 15.64
C ALA A 86 -6.69 0.16 16.86
N LEU A 87 -7.07 -1.10 17.12
CA LEU A 87 -6.44 -1.91 18.18
C LEU A 87 -4.97 -2.17 17.87
N VAL A 88 -4.67 -2.57 16.64
CA VAL A 88 -3.31 -2.81 16.15
C VAL A 88 -2.48 -1.53 16.22
N ALA A 89 -3.01 -0.38 15.79
CA ALA A 89 -2.33 0.90 15.86
C ALA A 89 -2.08 1.34 17.31
N ARG A 90 -3.08 1.23 18.19
CA ARG A 90 -2.93 1.59 19.62
C ARG A 90 -1.95 0.69 20.36
N ARG A 91 -1.88 -0.59 19.98
CA ARG A 91 -1.01 -1.60 20.61
C ARG A 91 0.13 -2.05 19.70
N TRP A 92 0.57 -1.20 18.77
CA TRP A 92 1.50 -1.57 17.71
C TRP A 92 2.76 -2.27 18.22
N LEU A 93 3.34 -1.76 19.32
CA LEU A 93 4.55 -2.32 19.91
C LEU A 93 4.31 -3.74 20.43
N PHE A 94 3.17 -3.97 21.08
CA PHE A 94 2.79 -5.31 21.55
C PHE A 94 2.55 -6.24 20.37
N THR A 95 1.84 -5.79 19.33
CA THR A 95 1.56 -6.59 18.13
C THR A 95 2.84 -7.02 17.43
N LEU A 96 3.80 -6.10 17.22
CA LEU A 96 5.08 -6.43 16.59
C LEU A 96 5.90 -7.40 17.45
N ASN A 97 5.99 -7.16 18.77
CA ASN A 97 6.70 -8.07 19.67
C ASN A 97 6.06 -9.46 19.71
N LEU A 98 4.72 -9.54 19.79
CA LEU A 98 3.99 -10.80 19.80
C LEU A 98 4.21 -11.58 18.50
N ALA A 99 4.17 -10.91 17.35
CA ALA A 99 4.44 -11.54 16.07
C ALA A 99 5.87 -12.13 16.01
N ASN A 100 6.88 -11.35 16.40
CA ASN A 100 8.28 -11.84 16.45
C ASN A 100 8.43 -13.00 17.44
N ALA A 101 7.79 -12.91 18.62
CA ALA A 101 7.82 -13.97 19.62
C ALA A 101 7.22 -15.26 19.10
N ILE A 102 6.04 -15.21 18.47
CA ILE A 102 5.38 -16.39 17.88
C ILE A 102 6.28 -17.02 16.82
N ILE A 103 6.89 -16.22 15.94
CA ILE A 103 7.78 -16.72 14.89
C ILE A 103 8.99 -17.44 15.50
N VAL A 104 9.64 -16.89 16.51
CA VAL A 104 10.80 -17.57 17.14
C VAL A 104 10.35 -18.80 17.91
N ILE A 105 9.31 -18.69 18.73
CA ILE A 105 8.83 -19.77 19.59
C ILE A 105 8.42 -20.97 18.74
N VAL A 106 7.62 -20.78 17.69
CA VAL A 106 7.19 -21.87 16.82
C VAL A 106 8.40 -22.51 16.14
N ALA A 107 9.38 -21.73 15.65
CA ALA A 107 10.60 -22.31 15.05
C ALA A 107 11.42 -23.16 16.01
N VAL A 108 11.53 -22.73 17.27
CA VAL A 108 12.24 -23.45 18.34
C VAL A 108 11.46 -24.68 18.81
N LEU A 109 10.13 -24.67 18.74
CA LEU A 109 9.28 -25.79 19.17
C LEU A 109 9.27 -26.96 18.18
N VAL A 110 9.57 -26.75 16.90
CA VAL A 110 9.52 -27.81 15.87
C VAL A 110 10.36 -29.07 16.23
N PRO A 111 11.61 -28.97 16.69
CA PRO A 111 12.36 -30.13 17.17
C PRO A 111 11.67 -30.93 18.28
N TYR A 112 10.94 -30.27 19.17
CA TYR A 112 10.19 -30.92 20.25
C TYR A 112 8.93 -31.62 19.73
N ILE A 113 8.27 -31.04 18.71
CA ILE A 113 7.15 -31.67 18.01
C ILE A 113 7.61 -32.97 17.33
N HIS A 114 8.80 -32.95 16.71
CA HIS A 114 9.41 -34.15 16.15
C HIS A 114 9.76 -35.19 17.22
N LEU A 115 10.35 -34.77 18.34
CA LEU A 115 10.65 -35.65 19.47
C LEU A 115 9.38 -36.32 20.04
N ALA A 116 8.25 -35.61 20.05
CA ALA A 116 6.95 -36.15 20.49
C ALA A 116 6.31 -37.12 19.46
N GLY A 117 6.95 -37.38 18.33
CA GLY A 117 6.42 -38.25 17.27
C GLY A 117 5.34 -37.59 16.41
N LEU A 118 5.02 -36.31 16.61
CA LEU A 118 3.97 -35.56 15.92
C LEU A 118 4.46 -34.96 14.58
N HIS A 119 5.18 -35.77 13.79
CA HIS A 119 5.80 -35.34 12.52
C HIS A 119 4.82 -34.73 11.52
N TRP A 120 3.56 -35.17 11.52
CA TRP A 120 2.49 -34.62 10.69
C TRP A 120 2.18 -33.15 10.98
N LEU A 121 2.45 -32.68 12.20
CA LEU A 121 2.28 -31.29 12.60
C LEU A 121 3.50 -30.42 12.24
N ALA A 122 4.70 -31.01 12.17
CA ALA A 122 5.92 -30.27 11.83
C ALA A 122 5.99 -29.87 10.34
N GLN A 123 5.53 -30.74 9.44
CA GLN A 123 5.56 -30.49 7.99
C GLN A 123 4.83 -29.20 7.55
N PRO A 124 3.58 -28.93 7.98
CA PRO A 124 2.92 -27.67 7.62
C PRO A 124 3.62 -26.45 8.22
N ILE A 125 4.27 -26.59 9.38
CA ILE A 125 5.08 -25.51 9.97
C ILE A 125 6.27 -25.21 9.07
N PHE A 126 7.06 -26.21 8.68
CA PHE A 126 8.16 -26.00 7.71
C PHE A 126 7.67 -25.39 6.40
N ALA A 127 6.54 -25.85 5.87
CA ALA A 127 5.95 -25.28 4.65
C ALA A 127 5.62 -23.79 4.81
N ALA A 128 5.00 -23.39 5.93
CA ALA A 128 4.70 -22.00 6.23
C ALA A 128 5.98 -21.15 6.42
N TYR A 129 7.00 -21.70 7.05
CA TYR A 129 8.26 -21.00 7.26
C TYR A 129 9.07 -20.79 5.98
N ARG A 130 8.77 -21.53 4.91
CA ARG A 130 9.48 -21.41 3.63
C ARG A 130 9.25 -20.05 2.95
N PHE A 131 8.17 -19.36 3.33
CA PHE A 131 7.90 -17.99 2.87
C PHE A 131 8.86 -16.94 3.46
N ILE A 132 9.45 -17.22 4.62
CA ILE A 132 10.33 -16.28 5.33
C ILE A 132 11.78 -16.74 5.39
N CYS A 133 12.05 -18.05 5.29
CA CYS A 133 13.36 -18.64 5.45
C CYS A 133 13.59 -19.78 4.44
N VAL A 134 14.79 -19.84 3.86
CA VAL A 134 15.17 -20.88 2.89
C VAL A 134 15.44 -22.24 3.57
N GLN A 135 15.57 -22.29 4.90
CA GLN A 135 15.67 -23.53 5.71
C GLN A 135 16.83 -24.46 5.34
N ASN A 136 17.99 -23.90 4.97
CA ASN A 136 19.15 -24.71 4.64
C ASN A 136 19.63 -25.53 5.88
N PRO A 137 19.68 -26.87 5.81
CA PRO A 137 20.13 -27.72 6.92
C PRO A 137 21.54 -27.37 7.41
N ASP A 138 22.47 -27.05 6.52
CA ASP A 138 23.87 -26.74 6.88
C ASP A 138 24.01 -25.45 7.71
N HIS A 139 22.97 -24.63 7.72
CA HIS A 139 22.94 -23.30 8.33
C HIS A 139 21.91 -23.24 9.45
N SER A 140 21.32 -24.37 9.85
CA SER A 140 20.27 -24.43 10.85
C SER A 140 20.80 -24.90 12.20
N TYR A 141 20.04 -24.61 13.25
CA TYR A 141 20.27 -25.22 14.56
C TYR A 141 19.58 -26.57 14.63
N PHE A 142 20.20 -27.51 15.35
CA PHE A 142 19.64 -28.84 15.63
C PHE A 142 19.48 -29.01 17.13
N VAL A 143 18.31 -29.51 17.54
CA VAL A 143 17.99 -29.84 18.92
C VAL A 143 17.52 -31.29 18.94
N PHE A 144 18.14 -32.14 19.77
CA PHE A 144 17.89 -33.59 19.79
C PHE A 144 18.08 -34.28 18.42
N GLY A 145 18.92 -33.72 17.54
CA GLY A 145 19.12 -34.22 16.18
C GLY A 145 18.06 -33.78 15.17
N TYR A 146 17.04 -33.00 15.58
CA TYR A 146 16.03 -32.43 14.69
C TYR A 146 16.31 -30.97 14.37
N GLN A 147 16.12 -30.61 13.10
CA GLN A 147 16.31 -29.25 12.58
C GLN A 147 15.22 -28.30 13.13
N MET A 148 15.60 -27.06 13.47
CA MET A 148 14.64 -25.98 13.71
C MET A 148 13.95 -25.53 12.41
N ALA A 149 12.79 -24.86 12.52
CA ALA A 149 12.06 -24.36 11.34
C ALA A 149 12.74 -23.19 10.60
N MET A 150 13.82 -22.64 11.16
CA MET A 150 14.56 -21.51 10.63
C MET A 150 16.07 -21.73 10.73
N ASP A 151 16.80 -21.10 9.81
CA ASP A 151 18.26 -21.04 9.87
C ASP A 151 18.76 -20.18 11.04
N GLN A 152 20.05 -20.32 11.37
CA GLN A 152 20.71 -19.64 12.48
C GLN A 152 20.57 -18.12 12.42
N ARG A 153 20.64 -17.55 11.21
CA ARG A 153 20.59 -16.11 10.99
C ARG A 153 19.17 -15.58 11.21
N MET A 154 18.17 -16.26 10.66
CA MET A 154 16.78 -15.86 10.76
C MET A 154 16.26 -15.99 12.20
N VAL A 155 16.62 -17.07 12.91
CA VAL A 155 16.35 -17.20 14.35
C VAL A 155 16.94 -16.00 15.10
N ALA A 156 18.19 -15.64 14.82
CA ALA A 156 18.86 -14.53 15.49
C ALA A 156 18.23 -13.16 15.19
N ILE A 157 17.81 -12.92 13.93
CA ILE A 157 17.14 -11.67 13.53
C ILE A 157 15.82 -11.50 14.29
N PHE A 158 14.95 -12.51 14.26
CA PHE A 158 13.64 -12.42 14.93
C PHE A 158 13.77 -12.40 16.45
N ALA A 159 14.70 -13.17 17.03
CA ALA A 159 14.95 -13.18 18.47
C ALA A 159 15.50 -11.84 18.95
N ALA A 160 16.47 -11.25 18.23
CA ALA A 160 17.00 -9.95 18.58
C ALA A 160 15.98 -8.83 18.36
N THR A 161 15.15 -8.91 17.32
CA THR A 161 14.04 -7.97 17.10
C THR A 161 13.04 -8.01 18.25
N PHE A 162 12.68 -9.21 18.72
CA PHE A 162 11.83 -9.37 19.90
C PHE A 162 12.48 -8.79 21.17
N VAL A 163 13.72 -9.16 21.47
CA VAL A 163 14.42 -8.67 22.68
C VAL A 163 14.62 -7.16 22.63
N ALA A 164 15.06 -6.62 21.51
CA ALA A 164 15.22 -5.18 21.31
C ALA A 164 13.87 -4.45 21.36
N GLY A 165 12.79 -5.06 20.86
CA GLY A 165 11.45 -4.49 20.90
C GLY A 165 10.88 -4.44 22.32
N VAL A 166 11.11 -5.47 23.13
CA VAL A 166 10.80 -5.47 24.57
C VAL A 166 11.63 -4.38 25.27
N GLY A 167 12.94 -4.33 25.00
CA GLY A 167 13.85 -3.32 25.54
C GLY A 167 13.41 -1.90 25.17
N TYR A 168 13.03 -1.67 23.91
CA TYR A 168 12.50 -0.40 23.42
C TYR A 168 11.30 0.04 24.26
N GLY A 169 10.37 -0.86 24.57
CA GLY A 169 9.23 -0.56 25.44
C GLY A 169 9.62 0.05 26.79
N LEU A 170 10.75 -0.38 27.36
CA LEU A 170 11.26 0.11 28.65
C LEU A 170 11.97 1.47 28.56
N VAL A 171 12.59 1.79 27.42
CA VAL A 171 13.43 2.99 27.24
C VAL A 171 12.94 3.96 26.17
N ARG A 172 11.79 3.71 25.54
CA ARG A 172 11.22 4.48 24.41
C ARG A 172 11.13 5.99 24.64
N HIS A 173 10.94 6.42 25.88
CA HIS A 173 10.86 7.84 26.24
C HIS A 173 12.23 8.56 26.24
N ARG A 174 13.34 7.81 26.23
CA ARG A 174 14.71 8.33 26.30
C ARG A 174 15.52 8.07 25.03
N LEU A 175 15.12 7.08 24.23
CA LEU A 175 15.83 6.72 23.01
C LEU A 175 15.62 7.77 21.91
N ARG A 176 16.74 8.22 21.34
CA ARG A 176 16.72 9.02 20.10
C ARG A 176 16.72 8.09 18.89
N PRO A 177 16.10 8.50 17.76
CA PRO A 177 16.20 7.77 16.51
C PRO A 177 17.65 7.54 16.12
N LEU A 178 17.95 6.33 15.66
CA LEU A 178 19.28 5.98 15.19
C LEU A 178 19.59 6.72 13.88
N ASP A 179 20.79 7.31 13.77
CA ASP A 179 21.23 7.88 12.50
C ASP A 179 21.45 6.77 11.45
N TRP A 180 21.07 7.05 10.21
CA TRP A 180 21.12 6.07 9.12
C TRP A 180 22.55 5.56 8.85
N ARG A 181 23.58 6.36 9.13
CA ARG A 181 24.99 5.97 8.97
C ARG A 181 25.39 4.94 10.01
N VAL A 182 24.96 5.12 11.26
CA VAL A 182 25.20 4.15 12.34
C VAL A 182 24.45 2.87 12.03
N PHE A 183 23.21 2.96 11.54
CA PHE A 183 22.48 1.80 11.05
C PHE A 183 23.25 1.06 9.93
N ALA A 184 23.73 1.78 8.91
CA ALA A 184 24.53 1.19 7.83
C ALA A 184 25.79 0.48 8.36
N LEU A 185 26.48 1.07 9.33
CA LEU A 185 27.64 0.47 9.99
C LEU A 185 27.27 -0.81 10.75
N LEU A 186 26.15 -0.82 11.47
CA LEU A 186 25.69 -1.99 12.23
C LEU A 186 25.26 -3.15 11.34
N ILE A 187 24.67 -2.88 10.17
CA ILE A 187 24.26 -3.94 9.24
C ILE A 187 25.38 -4.40 8.30
N ALA A 188 26.44 -3.61 8.15
CA ALA A 188 27.55 -3.92 7.23
C ALA A 188 28.13 -5.33 7.43
N PRO A 189 28.37 -5.83 8.66
CA PRO A 189 28.84 -7.20 8.87
C PRO A 189 27.91 -8.27 8.29
N LEU A 190 26.58 -8.09 8.40
CA LEU A 190 25.60 -9.00 7.81
C LEU A 190 25.64 -8.97 6.29
N VAL A 191 25.71 -7.77 5.71
CA VAL A 191 25.75 -7.58 4.26
C VAL A 191 27.01 -8.22 3.68
N VAL A 192 28.17 -7.98 4.29
CA VAL A 192 29.44 -8.58 3.87
C VAL A 192 29.42 -10.09 4.04
N ASP A 193 28.90 -10.60 5.17
CA ASP A 193 28.77 -12.04 5.41
C ASP A 193 27.85 -12.73 4.40
N GLY A 194 26.69 -12.13 4.09
CA GLY A 194 25.75 -12.65 3.09
C GLY A 194 26.30 -12.57 1.68
N PHE A 195 26.95 -11.45 1.32
CA PHE A 195 27.54 -11.25 -0.01
C PHE A 195 28.67 -12.23 -0.26
N THR A 196 29.62 -12.38 0.67
CA THR A 196 30.74 -13.32 0.52
C THR A 196 30.29 -14.78 0.47
N GLN A 197 29.20 -15.14 1.16
CA GLN A 197 28.58 -16.47 1.06
C GLN A 197 27.90 -16.71 -0.29
N LEU A 198 27.23 -15.68 -0.85
CA LEU A 198 26.54 -15.79 -2.14
C LEU A 198 27.51 -16.16 -3.28
N PHE A 199 28.74 -15.65 -3.25
CA PHE A 199 29.78 -15.97 -4.23
C PHE A 199 30.63 -17.20 -3.87
N GLY A 200 30.33 -17.88 -2.74
CA GLY A 200 31.09 -19.04 -2.29
C GLY A 200 32.53 -18.73 -1.85
N TRP A 201 32.88 -17.45 -1.66
CA TRP A 201 34.23 -17.04 -1.26
C TRP A 201 34.56 -17.43 0.17
N ARG A 202 33.53 -17.64 1.00
CA ARG A 202 33.71 -17.97 2.41
C ARG A 202 32.52 -18.77 2.94
N HIS A 203 32.81 -19.86 3.67
CA HIS A 203 31.82 -20.49 4.54
C HIS A 203 31.74 -19.72 5.86
N SER A 204 30.53 -19.29 6.22
CA SER A 204 30.32 -18.66 7.53
C SER A 204 30.14 -19.73 8.61
N ASN A 205 30.54 -19.40 9.82
CA ASN A 205 30.31 -20.25 10.98
C ASN A 205 29.01 -19.82 11.67
N TRP A 206 28.47 -20.70 12.52
CA TRP A 206 27.18 -20.45 13.16
C TRP A 206 27.21 -19.23 14.09
N GLN A 207 28.36 -18.95 14.70
CA GLN A 207 28.56 -17.78 15.58
C GLN A 207 28.40 -16.47 14.81
N LEU A 208 29.04 -16.35 13.65
CA LEU A 208 29.00 -15.12 12.86
C LEU A 208 27.63 -14.90 12.24
N ARG A 209 26.96 -15.95 11.74
CA ARG A 209 25.58 -15.85 11.25
C ARG A 209 24.61 -15.36 12.33
N THR A 210 24.81 -15.84 13.55
CA THR A 210 23.99 -15.47 14.71
C THR A 210 24.28 -14.05 15.17
N LEU A 211 25.56 -13.68 15.28
CA LEU A 211 25.97 -12.35 15.72
C LEU A 211 25.51 -11.28 14.73
N THR A 212 25.77 -11.48 13.44
CA THR A 212 25.39 -10.53 12.38
C THR A 212 23.87 -10.43 12.23
N GLY A 213 23.15 -11.55 12.34
CA GLY A 213 21.68 -11.56 12.35
C GLY A 213 21.11 -10.82 13.57
N ALA A 214 21.64 -11.08 14.77
CA ALA A 214 21.20 -10.41 15.98
C ALA A 214 21.47 -8.89 15.93
N LEU A 215 22.65 -8.50 15.45
CA LEU A 215 23.02 -7.09 15.28
C LEU A 215 22.06 -6.38 14.31
N PHE A 216 21.75 -7.02 13.18
CA PHE A 216 20.79 -6.51 12.21
C PHE A 216 19.38 -6.36 12.81
N GLY A 217 18.87 -7.37 13.52
CA GLY A 217 17.56 -7.31 14.16
C GLY A 217 17.45 -6.17 15.17
N ALA A 218 18.45 -6.04 16.06
CA ALA A 218 18.50 -4.97 17.05
C ALA A 218 18.63 -3.58 16.41
N ALA A 219 19.51 -3.43 15.41
CA ALA A 219 19.68 -2.18 14.67
C ALA A 219 18.39 -1.77 13.93
N THR A 220 17.67 -2.74 13.37
CA THR A 220 16.38 -2.51 12.69
C THR A 220 15.34 -1.97 13.65
N VAL A 221 15.24 -2.53 14.86
CA VAL A 221 14.34 -2.01 15.90
C VAL A 221 14.72 -0.61 16.31
N TRP A 222 16.01 -0.37 16.59
CA TRP A 222 16.48 0.94 17.04
C TRP A 222 16.26 2.04 15.98
N LEU A 223 16.37 1.69 14.70
CA LEU A 223 16.00 2.60 13.62
C LEU A 223 14.47 2.76 13.52
N ALA A 224 13.74 1.68 13.29
CA ALA A 224 12.35 1.73 12.82
C ALA A 224 11.33 2.13 13.91
N TYR A 225 11.50 1.66 15.15
CA TYR A 225 10.47 1.83 16.19
C TYR A 225 10.25 3.29 16.60
N PRO A 226 11.30 4.12 16.77
CA PRO A 226 11.13 5.57 16.95
C PRO A 226 10.31 6.23 15.83
N TYR A 227 10.54 5.85 14.56
CA TYR A 227 9.78 6.41 13.44
C TYR A 227 8.31 5.97 13.46
N PHE A 228 8.02 4.71 13.76
CA PHE A 228 6.63 4.26 13.93
C PHE A 228 5.90 5.00 15.05
N GLU A 229 6.60 5.28 16.16
CA GLU A 229 6.04 6.07 17.25
C GLU A 229 5.76 7.52 16.84
N MET A 230 6.63 8.14 16.03
CA MET A 230 6.40 9.49 15.50
C MET A 230 5.21 9.53 14.55
N LEU A 231 5.12 8.58 13.62
CA LEU A 231 4.00 8.48 12.68
C LEU A 231 2.67 8.30 13.41
N GLY A 232 2.64 7.40 14.40
CA GLY A 232 1.43 7.17 15.20
C GLY A 232 0.99 8.39 16.02
N ARG A 233 1.92 9.26 16.45
CA ARG A 233 1.59 10.52 17.13
C ARG A 233 1.03 11.56 16.18
N ASN A 234 1.60 11.69 14.98
CA ASN A 234 1.16 12.68 14.00
C ASN A 234 -0.24 12.37 13.47
N SER A 235 -0.54 11.11 13.16
CA SER A 235 -1.87 10.70 12.71
C SER A 235 -2.97 10.88 13.77
N ALA A 236 -2.62 10.95 15.05
CA ALA A 236 -3.57 11.26 16.12
C ALA A 236 -3.85 12.77 16.25
N GLY A 237 -2.89 13.62 15.89
CA GLY A 237 -3.02 15.09 15.97
C GLY A 237 -3.82 15.72 14.83
N ASP A 238 -3.80 15.11 13.64
CA ASP A 238 -4.54 15.63 12.48
C ASP A 238 -6.07 15.41 12.56
N GLY A 239 -6.55 14.67 13.55
CA GLY A 239 -7.98 14.43 13.81
C GLY A 239 -8.65 15.48 14.72
N GLU A 240 -7.87 16.36 15.36
CA GLU A 240 -8.36 17.47 16.19
C GLU A 240 -8.14 18.80 15.43
N GLU A 241 -8.87 19.05 14.34
CA GLU A 241 -9.00 20.44 13.86
C GLU A 241 -9.83 21.23 14.88
N PRO A 242 -9.31 22.34 15.45
CA PRO A 242 -10.11 23.25 16.27
C PRO A 242 -11.04 24.06 15.35
N GLY A 243 -12.14 23.45 14.95
CA GLY A 243 -13.26 24.14 14.33
C GLY A 243 -13.88 25.13 15.33
N ASN A 244 -13.83 26.41 14.97
CA ASN A 244 -14.59 27.53 15.54
C ASN A 244 -13.92 28.35 16.67
N ALA A 245 -13.00 29.24 16.28
CA ALA A 245 -12.65 30.44 17.06
C ALA A 245 -12.56 31.70 16.18
N ARG A 246 -13.44 31.84 15.19
CA ARG A 246 -13.55 33.05 14.37
C ARG A 246 -15.01 33.30 14.01
N GLY A 247 -15.72 34.08 14.84
CA GLY A 247 -17.07 34.52 14.48
C GLY A 247 -18.01 34.96 15.61
N ARG A 248 -17.53 35.54 16.72
CA ARG A 248 -18.41 36.30 17.63
C ARG A 248 -17.69 37.52 18.19
N GLY A 249 -17.82 38.63 17.46
CA GLY A 249 -17.41 39.95 17.90
C GLY A 249 -17.97 40.99 16.95
N GLY A 250 -19.19 41.47 17.21
CA GLY A 250 -19.75 42.64 16.53
C GLY A 250 -21.17 42.47 16.02
N ALA A 251 -22.16 42.39 16.92
CA ALA A 251 -23.52 42.86 16.67
C ALA A 251 -24.03 43.43 18.01
N GLY A 252 -24.32 44.72 18.02
CA GLY A 252 -24.50 45.51 19.24
C GLY A 252 -25.90 45.52 19.83
N ALA A 253 -26.05 46.36 20.86
CA ALA A 253 -27.21 47.15 21.28
C ALA A 253 -27.11 47.42 22.80
N PRO A 254 -27.85 48.40 23.35
CA PRO A 254 -28.56 49.53 22.72
C PRO A 254 -27.86 50.89 22.90
#